data_AF-A0A9X3M054-F1
#
_entry.id   AF-A0A9X3M054-F1
#
_cell.length_a   1.000
_cell.length_b   1.000
_cell.length_c   1.000
_cell.angle_alpha   90.00
_cell.angle_beta   90.00
_cell.angle_gamma   90.00
#
_symmetry.space_group_name_H-M   'P 1'
#
loop_
_entity.id
_entity.type
_entity.pdbx_description
1 polymer ?
#
loop_
_entity_poly.entity_id
_entity_poly.type
_entity_poly.pdbx_seq_one_letter_code
_entity_poly.pdbx_strand_id
1 'polypeptide(L)'
;MSHETPHIADHADNDPREDPEALLIAALLWNRDTTQAVNLTQTLTPADFYSTDYAAIFATISQQLKSGRPYDPASVRTALHAEGDQSGILTDNIDGLITMLTNLEHIPPKITDYAEAVASNSYRRQYRHMVERLNRQAHTAPEKDLYPLLVKEGKKQRRIKDRYYRNHKDTPQERH
;
A
#
# COMPACT_ATOMS: atom_id res chain seq x y z
N MET A 1 18.09 -30.96 9.19
CA MET A 1 18.42 -29.55 9.47
C MET A 1 17.39 -28.71 8.76
N SER A 2 16.35 -28.34 9.48
CA SER A 2 15.17 -27.64 8.97
C SER A 2 15.58 -26.25 8.51
N HIS A 3 15.35 -25.94 7.22
CA HIS A 3 15.38 -24.56 6.76
C HIS A 3 14.13 -23.87 7.28
N GLU A 4 14.31 -23.10 8.34
CA GLU A 4 13.36 -22.11 8.79
C GLU A 4 13.29 -21.04 7.70
N THR A 5 12.28 -21.16 6.82
CA THR A 5 11.81 -20.03 6.01
C THR A 5 11.55 -18.86 6.93
N PRO A 6 12.06 -17.64 6.65
CA PRO A 6 11.69 -16.48 7.44
C PRO A 6 10.19 -16.30 7.29
N HIS A 7 9.46 -16.64 8.35
CA HIS A 7 8.03 -16.41 8.44
C HIS A 7 7.80 -14.90 8.34
N ILE A 8 6.90 -14.52 7.45
CA ILE A 8 6.35 -13.18 7.30
C ILE A 8 5.76 -12.77 8.66
N ALA A 9 6.54 -12.08 9.49
CA ALA A 9 6.15 -11.68 10.84
C ALA A 9 6.71 -10.30 11.23
N ASP A 10 7.10 -9.46 10.25
CA ASP A 10 7.85 -8.24 10.60
C ASP A 10 7.03 -6.97 10.89
N HIS A 11 5.69 -6.98 10.78
CA HIS A 11 4.86 -5.83 11.20
C HIS A 11 3.45 -6.15 11.74
N ALA A 12 3.13 -7.42 12.05
CA ALA A 12 1.87 -7.74 12.75
C ALA A 12 1.83 -7.19 14.20
N ASP A 13 2.90 -6.54 14.65
CA ASP A 13 3.14 -6.06 16.02
C ASP A 13 3.22 -4.52 16.13
N ASN A 14 2.98 -3.78 15.03
CA ASN A 14 2.90 -2.32 15.10
C ASN A 14 1.54 -1.90 15.67
N ASP A 15 1.54 -1.02 16.66
CA ASP A 15 0.32 -0.35 17.14
C ASP A 15 -0.38 0.30 15.93
N PRO A 16 -1.64 -0.07 15.62
CA PRO A 16 -2.38 0.52 14.50
C PRO A 16 -2.50 2.06 14.57
N ARG A 17 -2.27 2.66 15.75
CA ARG A 17 -2.21 4.12 15.95
C ARG A 17 -0.94 4.77 15.43
N GLU A 18 0.10 3.98 15.20
CA GLU A 18 1.38 4.41 14.64
C GLU A 18 1.61 3.86 13.22
N ASP A 19 0.76 2.93 12.76
CA ASP A 19 0.83 2.38 11.42
C ASP A 19 0.23 3.34 10.37
N PRO A 20 1.03 3.88 9.44
CA PRO A 20 0.53 4.74 8.38
C PRO A 20 -0.47 4.06 7.46
N GLU A 21 -0.44 2.74 7.28
CA GLU A 21 -1.42 2.01 6.47
C GLU A 21 -2.79 2.02 7.15
N ALA A 22 -2.84 1.70 8.44
CA ALA A 22 -4.06 1.73 9.24
C ALA A 22 -4.66 3.15 9.32
N LEU A 23 -3.82 4.15 9.60
CA LEU A 23 -4.23 5.56 9.67
C LEU A 23 -4.74 6.10 8.32
N LEU A 24 -4.12 5.70 7.20
CA LEU A 24 -4.59 6.05 5.86
C LEU A 24 -5.98 5.46 5.59
N ILE A 25 -6.20 4.18 5.88
CA ILE A 25 -7.49 3.54 5.67
C ILE A 25 -8.56 4.17 6.57
N ALA A 26 -8.26 4.39 7.85
CA ALA A 26 -9.17 5.06 8.78
C ALA A 26 -9.56 6.45 8.26
N ALA A 27 -8.60 7.25 7.80
CA ALA A 27 -8.85 8.56 7.22
C ALA A 27 -9.67 8.49 5.92
N LEU A 28 -9.40 7.52 5.04
CA LEU A 28 -10.16 7.32 3.80
C LEU A 28 -11.62 6.99 4.09
N LEU A 29 -11.90 6.06 5.00
CA LEU A 29 -13.28 5.65 5.30
C LEU A 29 -14.17 6.82 5.75
N TRP A 30 -13.60 7.82 6.40
CA TRP A 30 -14.31 9.02 6.86
C TRP A 30 -14.17 10.23 5.94
N ASN A 31 -13.35 10.13 4.89
CA ASN A 31 -13.15 11.23 3.96
C ASN A 31 -14.42 11.53 3.18
N ARG A 32 -14.79 12.81 3.11
CA ARG A 32 -15.94 13.29 2.32
C ARG A 32 -15.51 14.01 1.05
N ASP A 33 -14.21 14.31 0.89
CA ASP A 33 -13.66 14.81 -0.35
C ASP A 33 -13.38 13.65 -1.31
N THR A 34 -14.39 13.31 -2.12
CA THR A 34 -14.30 12.25 -3.13
C THR A 34 -13.21 12.55 -4.18
N THR A 35 -12.93 13.82 -4.48
CA THR A 35 -11.88 14.18 -5.45
C THR A 35 -10.51 13.81 -4.90
N GLN A 36 -10.24 14.17 -3.64
CA GLN A 36 -9.02 13.79 -2.94
C GLN A 36 -8.88 12.27 -2.84
N ALA A 37 -9.95 11.55 -2.48
CA ALA A 37 -9.94 10.09 -2.41
C ALA A 37 -9.63 9.45 -3.78
N VAL A 38 -10.24 9.93 -4.87
CA VAL A 38 -9.94 9.47 -6.23
C VAL A 38 -8.47 9.71 -6.58
N ASN A 39 -7.93 10.89 -6.30
CA ASN A 39 -6.52 11.21 -6.57
C ASN A 39 -5.56 10.28 -5.79
N LEU A 40 -5.88 9.97 -4.53
CA LEU A 40 -5.11 9.04 -3.71
C LEU A 40 -5.12 7.62 -4.31
N THR A 41 -6.29 7.13 -4.74
CA THR A 41 -6.42 5.79 -5.37
C THR A 41 -5.84 5.69 -6.79
N GLN A 42 -5.51 6.82 -7.42
CA GLN A 42 -4.71 6.87 -8.65
C GLN A 42 -3.20 6.86 -8.37
N THR A 43 -2.80 7.32 -7.19
CA THR A 43 -1.39 7.44 -6.77
C THR A 43 -0.88 6.14 -6.15
N LEU A 44 -1.66 5.61 -5.20
CA LEU A 44 -1.39 4.37 -4.49
C LEU A 44 -2.16 3.21 -5.12
N THR A 45 -1.57 2.03 -5.02
CA THR A 45 -2.16 0.77 -5.44
C THR A 45 -2.16 -0.20 -4.27
N PRO A 46 -3.03 -1.23 -4.26
CA PRO A 46 -3.02 -2.25 -3.19
C PRO A 46 -1.64 -2.88 -2.96
N ALA A 47 -0.81 -3.01 -4.02
CA ALA A 47 0.55 -3.54 -3.92
C ALA A 47 1.53 -2.64 -3.13
N ASP A 48 1.12 -1.42 -2.78
CA ASP A 48 1.92 -0.50 -1.98
C ASP A 48 1.69 -0.70 -0.48
N PHE A 49 0.71 -1.49 -0.09
CA PHE A 49 0.50 -1.91 1.29
C PHE A 49 1.35 -3.13 1.62
N TYR A 50 1.82 -3.21 2.86
CA TYR A 50 2.48 -4.38 3.43
C TYR A 50 1.45 -5.35 3.99
N SER A 51 0.43 -4.83 4.68
CA SER A 51 -0.68 -5.63 5.19
C SER A 51 -1.60 -6.04 4.05
N THR A 52 -1.82 -7.35 3.90
CA THR A 52 -2.77 -7.89 2.91
C THR A 52 -4.20 -7.45 3.21
N ASP A 53 -4.55 -7.31 4.48
CA ASP A 53 -5.89 -6.91 4.89
C ASP A 53 -6.15 -5.43 4.57
N TYR A 54 -5.18 -4.55 4.82
CA TYR A 54 -5.30 -3.14 4.43
C TYR A 54 -5.24 -2.97 2.91
N ALA A 55 -4.46 -3.78 2.21
CA ALA A 55 -4.44 -3.81 0.75
C ALA A 55 -5.83 -4.17 0.18
N ALA A 56 -6.50 -5.16 0.76
CA ALA A 56 -7.84 -5.59 0.38
C ALA A 56 -8.87 -4.47 0.61
N ILE A 57 -8.88 -3.85 1.79
CA ILE A 57 -9.78 -2.71 2.07
C ILE A 57 -9.53 -1.56 1.09
N PHE A 58 -8.26 -1.22 0.83
CA PHE A 58 -7.91 -0.18 -0.14
C PHE A 58 -8.41 -0.51 -1.55
N ALA A 59 -8.33 -1.78 -1.96
CA ALA A 59 -8.85 -2.25 -3.24
C ALA A 59 -10.37 -2.07 -3.33
N THR A 60 -11.11 -2.45 -2.28
CA THR A 60 -12.56 -2.27 -2.20
C THR A 60 -12.95 -0.79 -2.27
N ILE A 61 -12.29 0.09 -1.49
CA ILE A 61 -12.51 1.54 -1.55
C ILE A 61 -12.25 2.06 -2.97
N SER A 62 -11.13 1.66 -3.59
CA SER A 62 -10.77 2.06 -4.95
C SER A 62 -11.82 1.63 -5.98
N GLN A 63 -12.39 0.43 -5.83
CA GLN A 63 -13.44 -0.08 -6.71
C GLN A 63 -14.77 0.65 -6.52
N GLN A 64 -15.14 0.95 -5.28
CA GLN A 64 -16.35 1.72 -4.97
C GLN A 64 -16.26 3.13 -5.55
N LEU A 65 -15.13 3.82 -5.34
CA LEU A 65 -14.85 5.14 -5.94
C LEU A 65 -14.96 5.10 -7.47
N LYS A 66 -14.33 4.12 -8.14
CA LYS A 66 -14.43 3.94 -9.60
C LYS A 66 -15.86 3.70 -10.07
N SER A 67 -16.68 3.05 -9.25
CA SER A 67 -18.07 2.70 -9.57
C SER A 67 -19.08 3.77 -9.15
N GLY A 68 -18.62 4.90 -8.58
CA GLY A 68 -19.50 5.92 -8.02
C GLY A 68 -20.33 5.45 -6.82
N ARG A 69 -19.89 4.39 -6.14
CA ARG A 69 -20.55 3.83 -4.95
C ARG A 69 -20.01 4.47 -3.67
N PRO A 70 -20.81 4.55 -2.59
CA PRO A 70 -20.31 4.99 -1.29
C PRO A 70 -19.18 4.08 -0.79
N TYR A 71 -18.23 4.67 -0.08
CA TYR A 71 -17.04 4.01 0.49
C TYR A 71 -16.84 4.31 1.98
N ASP A 72 -17.92 4.71 2.66
CA ASP A 72 -17.94 4.81 4.11
C ASP A 72 -17.79 3.42 4.78
N PRO A 73 -17.53 3.34 6.10
CA PRO A 73 -17.27 2.07 6.77
C PRO A 73 -18.35 1.01 6.56
N ALA A 74 -19.62 1.40 6.58
CA ALA A 74 -20.72 0.45 6.42
C ALA A 74 -20.74 -0.10 4.99
N SER A 75 -20.57 0.77 4.01
CA SER A 75 -20.55 0.40 2.59
C SER A 75 -19.36 -0.48 2.22
N VAL A 76 -18.16 -0.18 2.75
CA VAL A 76 -16.96 -1.02 2.56
C VAL A 76 -17.15 -2.38 3.21
N ARG A 77 -17.62 -2.42 4.47
CA ARG A 77 -17.92 -3.67 5.19
C ARG A 77 -18.90 -4.55 4.42
N THR A 78 -19.99 -3.97 3.93
CA THR A 78 -20.98 -4.71 3.13
C THR A 78 -20.38 -5.26 1.83
N ALA A 79 -19.52 -4.50 1.15
CA ALA A 79 -18.86 -4.97 -0.06
C ALA A 79 -17.88 -6.12 0.22
N LEU A 80 -17.08 -6.04 1.29
CA LEU A 80 -16.18 -7.12 1.71
C LEU A 80 -16.94 -8.41 2.02
N HIS A 81 -18.05 -8.32 2.78
CA HIS A 81 -18.90 -9.49 3.06
C HIS A 81 -19.55 -10.06 1.80
N ALA A 82 -19.92 -9.22 0.82
CA ALA A 82 -20.48 -9.69 -0.44
C ALA A 82 -19.45 -10.43 -1.31
N GLU A 83 -18.17 -10.07 -1.21
CA GLU A 83 -17.06 -10.74 -1.88
C GLU A 83 -16.60 -12.02 -1.14
N GLY A 84 -16.83 -12.11 0.17
CA GLY A 84 -16.46 -13.25 1.00
C GLY A 84 -14.97 -13.56 0.90
N ASP A 85 -14.61 -14.82 0.70
CA ASP A 85 -13.21 -15.26 0.57
C ASP A 85 -12.47 -14.61 -0.61
N GLN A 86 -13.19 -14.07 -1.61
CA GLN A 86 -12.58 -13.37 -2.74
C GLN A 86 -12.08 -11.97 -2.37
N SER A 87 -12.52 -11.40 -1.24
CA SER A 87 -12.07 -10.11 -0.76
C SER A 87 -10.59 -10.11 -0.36
N GLY A 88 -10.02 -11.28 -0.08
CA GLY A 88 -8.66 -11.43 0.45
C GLY A 88 -8.58 -11.28 1.98
N ILE A 89 -9.70 -11.02 2.66
CA ILE A 89 -9.81 -11.01 4.13
C ILE A 89 -10.68 -12.20 4.55
N LEU A 90 -10.29 -12.89 5.62
CA LEU A 90 -11.14 -13.92 6.21
C LEU A 90 -12.45 -13.28 6.69
N THR A 91 -13.59 -13.83 6.26
CA THR A 91 -14.92 -13.25 6.53
C THR A 91 -15.15 -12.94 8.03
N ASP A 92 -14.69 -13.82 8.91
CA ASP A 92 -14.80 -13.67 10.37
C ASP A 92 -14.00 -12.48 10.94
N ASN A 93 -12.98 -12.01 10.22
CA ASN A 93 -12.12 -10.90 10.64
C ASN A 93 -12.64 -9.53 10.16
N ILE A 94 -13.54 -9.48 9.18
CA ILE A 94 -14.01 -8.23 8.53
C ILE A 94 -14.56 -7.26 9.58
N ASP A 95 -15.46 -7.74 10.45
CA ASP A 95 -16.16 -6.88 11.41
C ASP A 95 -15.20 -6.31 12.46
N GLY A 96 -14.27 -7.14 12.96
CA GLY A 96 -13.24 -6.72 13.91
C GLY A 96 -12.31 -5.67 13.32
N LEU A 97 -11.87 -5.90 12.08
CA LEU A 97 -10.95 -5.00 11.37
C LEU A 97 -11.60 -3.64 11.06
N ILE A 98 -12.82 -3.63 10.50
CA ILE A 98 -13.56 -2.39 10.24
C ILE A 98 -13.83 -1.64 11.55
N THR A 99 -14.23 -2.35 12.62
CA THR A 99 -14.47 -1.73 13.93
C THR A 99 -13.20 -1.06 14.47
N MET A 100 -12.06 -1.75 14.42
CA MET A 100 -10.77 -1.19 14.84
C MET A 100 -10.43 0.08 14.05
N LEU A 101 -10.51 0.03 12.72
CA LEU A 101 -10.21 1.17 11.85
C LEU A 101 -11.15 2.36 12.07
N THR A 102 -12.44 2.11 12.34
CA THR A 102 -13.39 3.19 12.65
C THR A 102 -13.14 3.86 13.99
N ASN A 103 -12.50 3.16 14.93
CA ASN A 103 -12.16 3.67 16.26
C ASN A 103 -10.74 4.26 16.34
N LEU A 104 -9.97 4.21 15.25
CA LEU A 104 -8.65 4.83 15.22
C LEU A 104 -8.79 6.35 15.22
N GLU A 105 -8.19 6.96 16.23
CA GLU A 105 -7.95 8.40 16.26
C GLU A 105 -6.95 8.73 15.13
N HIS A 106 -7.48 9.26 14.04
CA HIS A 106 -6.71 9.80 12.93
C HIS A 106 -6.99 11.29 12.82
N ILE A 107 -6.07 12.03 12.21
CA ILE A 107 -6.25 13.46 11.94
C ILE A 107 -6.67 13.59 10.47
N PRO A 108 -7.95 13.82 10.13
CA PRO A 108 -8.42 13.80 8.74
C PRO A 108 -7.62 14.71 7.79
N PRO A 109 -7.18 15.92 8.18
CA PRO A 109 -6.32 16.76 7.36
C PRO A 109 -4.96 16.13 6.96
N LYS A 110 -4.50 15.07 7.64
CA LYS A 110 -3.21 14.39 7.40
C LYS A 110 -3.30 13.20 6.45
N ILE A 111 -4.42 12.98 5.79
CA ILE A 111 -4.61 11.84 4.87
C ILE A 111 -3.51 11.75 3.79
N THR A 112 -3.04 12.90 3.30
CA THR A 112 -1.94 12.97 2.33
C THR A 112 -0.59 12.58 2.96
N ASP A 113 -0.32 12.98 4.19
CA ASP A 113 0.91 12.61 4.92
C ASP A 113 0.96 11.09 5.16
N TYR A 114 -0.17 10.48 5.54
CA TYR A 114 -0.26 9.02 5.70
C TYR A 114 -0.03 8.31 4.36
N ALA A 115 -0.61 8.82 3.27
CA ALA A 115 -0.40 8.28 1.94
C ALA A 115 1.07 8.35 1.49
N GLU A 116 1.75 9.46 1.81
CA GLU A 116 3.19 9.62 1.53
C GLU A 116 4.04 8.62 2.34
N ALA A 117 3.71 8.41 3.62
CA ALA A 117 4.39 7.43 4.45
C ALA A 117 4.24 6.00 3.88
N VAL A 118 3.03 5.60 3.46
CA VAL A 118 2.79 4.31 2.80
C VAL A 118 3.58 4.19 1.50
N ALA A 119 3.58 5.23 0.66
CA ALA A 119 4.34 5.26 -0.59
C ALA A 119 5.85 5.12 -0.36
N SER A 120 6.39 5.87 0.61
CA SER A 120 7.81 5.85 0.99
C SER A 120 8.23 4.48 1.50
N ASN A 121 7.42 3.86 2.37
CA ASN A 121 7.65 2.52 2.88
C ASN A 121 7.61 1.48 1.77
N SER A 122 6.60 1.53 0.89
CA SER A 122 6.50 0.71 -0.31
C SER A 122 7.74 0.83 -1.18
N TYR A 123 8.18 2.05 -1.49
CA TYR A 123 9.35 2.30 -2.31
C TYR A 123 10.63 1.69 -1.70
N ARG A 124 10.84 1.87 -0.39
CA ARG A 124 11.98 1.27 0.33
C ARG A 124 11.95 -0.26 0.26
N ARG A 125 10.79 -0.88 0.46
CA ARG A 125 10.63 -2.35 0.34
C ARG A 125 10.97 -2.83 -1.08
N GLN A 126 10.39 -2.17 -2.09
CA GLN A 126 10.64 -2.50 -3.50
C GLN A 126 12.11 -2.34 -3.89
N TYR A 127 12.79 -1.33 -3.34
CA TYR A 127 14.22 -1.12 -3.57
C TYR A 127 15.08 -2.23 -2.94
N ARG A 128 14.78 -2.66 -1.70
CA ARG A 128 15.48 -3.79 -1.06
C ARG A 128 15.32 -5.08 -1.89
N HIS A 129 14.11 -5.41 -2.30
CA HIS A 129 13.86 -6.58 -3.15
C HIS A 129 14.56 -6.52 -4.51
N MET A 130 14.69 -5.31 -5.08
CA MET A 130 15.49 -5.12 -6.29
C MET A 130 16.96 -5.46 -6.04
N VAL A 131 17.56 -4.93 -4.98
CA VAL A 131 18.96 -5.19 -4.63
C VAL A 131 19.20 -6.68 -4.39
N GLU A 132 18.32 -7.35 -3.65
CA GLU A 132 18.38 -8.80 -3.43
C GLU A 132 18.31 -9.59 -4.74
N ARG A 133 17.44 -9.17 -5.66
CA ARG A 133 17.31 -9.81 -6.98
C ARG A 133 18.56 -9.59 -7.83
N LEU A 134 19.10 -8.38 -7.86
CA LEU A 134 20.36 -8.10 -8.56
C LEU A 134 21.51 -8.92 -7.99
N ASN A 135 21.58 -9.06 -6.66
CA ASN A 135 22.57 -9.91 -6.00
C ASN A 135 22.44 -11.37 -6.43
N ARG A 136 21.22 -11.93 -6.45
CA ARG A 136 20.99 -13.30 -6.97
C ARG A 136 21.36 -13.44 -8.44
N GLN A 137 21.05 -12.44 -9.26
CA GLN A 137 21.36 -12.44 -10.69
C GLN A 137 22.86 -12.38 -10.94
N ALA A 138 23.62 -11.63 -10.13
CA ALA A 138 25.08 -11.58 -10.23
C ALA A 138 25.75 -12.96 -10.08
N HIS A 139 25.13 -13.88 -9.34
CA HIS A 139 25.65 -15.24 -9.14
C HIS A 139 25.20 -16.25 -10.20
N THR A 140 24.07 -16.01 -10.87
CA THR A 140 23.38 -17.03 -11.67
C THR A 140 23.20 -16.68 -13.15
N ALA A 141 23.26 -15.40 -13.50
CA ALA A 141 23.06 -14.94 -14.87
C ALA A 141 24.39 -14.95 -15.66
N PRO A 142 24.34 -15.17 -16.99
CA PRO A 142 25.49 -14.94 -17.85
C PRO A 142 25.99 -13.50 -17.74
N GLU A 143 27.31 -13.29 -17.78
CA GLU A 143 27.94 -11.98 -17.62
C GLU A 143 27.36 -10.92 -18.58
N LYS A 144 27.12 -11.31 -19.85
CA LYS A 144 26.52 -10.46 -20.89
C LYS A 144 25.14 -9.90 -20.52
N ASP A 145 24.42 -10.56 -19.61
CA ASP A 145 23.06 -10.19 -19.21
C ASP A 145 23.04 -9.31 -17.96
N LEU A 146 24.16 -9.19 -17.22
CA LEU A 146 24.22 -8.45 -15.95
C LEU A 146 23.87 -6.96 -16.11
N TYR A 147 24.47 -6.28 -17.08
CA TYR A 147 24.17 -4.86 -17.33
C TYR A 147 22.74 -4.63 -17.85
N PRO A 148 22.23 -5.40 -18.83
CA PRO A 148 20.82 -5.34 -19.22
C PRO A 148 19.84 -5.53 -18.05
N LEU A 149 20.12 -6.48 -17.14
CA LEU A 149 19.30 -6.72 -15.95
C LEU A 149 19.33 -5.51 -15.00
N LEU A 150 20.50 -4.95 -14.72
CA LEU A 150 20.63 -3.72 -13.93
C LEU A 150 19.80 -2.57 -14.51
N VAL A 151 19.89 -2.33 -15.82
CA VAL A 151 19.13 -1.27 -16.49
C VAL A 151 17.62 -1.52 -16.42
N LYS A 152 17.19 -2.77 -16.62
CA LYS A 152 15.77 -3.16 -16.52
C LYS A 152 15.22 -2.85 -15.13
N GLU A 153 15.97 -3.23 -14.10
CA GLU A 153 15.60 -3.01 -12.71
C GLU A 153 15.58 -1.52 -12.33
N GLY A 154 16.60 -0.76 -12.73
CA GLY A 154 16.64 0.69 -12.51
C GLY A 154 15.49 1.43 -13.20
N LYS A 155 15.13 1.02 -14.44
CA LYS A 155 13.96 1.59 -15.15
C LYS A 155 12.65 1.30 -14.42
N LYS A 156 12.51 0.12 -13.80
CA LYS A 156 11.33 -0.20 -12.99
C LYS A 156 11.24 0.73 -11.78
N GLN A 157 12.32 0.90 -11.01
CA GLN A 157 12.33 1.80 -9.85
C GLN A 157 12.04 3.25 -10.23
N ARG A 158 12.59 3.72 -11.35
CA ARG A 158 12.29 5.07 -11.85
C ARG A 158 10.80 5.26 -12.12
N ARG A 159 10.10 4.30 -12.74
CA ARG A 159 8.66 4.41 -13.00
C ARG A 159 7.83 4.49 -11.72
N ILE A 160 8.20 3.70 -10.71
CA ILE A 160 7.53 3.72 -9.39
C ILE A 160 7.75 5.07 -8.71
N LYS A 161 9.00 5.55 -8.70
CA LYS A 161 9.35 6.88 -8.19
C LYS A 161 8.56 7.97 -8.93
N ASP A 162 8.56 7.94 -10.25
CA ASP A 162 7.84 8.93 -11.07
C ASP A 162 6.32 8.91 -10.80
N ARG A 163 5.72 7.76 -10.51
CA ARG A 163 4.30 7.67 -10.10
C ARG A 163 4.04 8.44 -8.80
N TYR A 164 4.90 8.27 -7.80
CA TYR A 164 4.75 8.94 -6.50
C TYR A 164 5.04 10.43 -6.58
N TYR A 165 6.19 10.81 -7.13
CA TYR A 165 6.65 12.20 -7.12
C TYR A 165 6.00 13.08 -8.20
N ARG A 166 5.33 12.50 -9.22
CA ARG A 166 4.55 13.29 -10.19
C ARG A 166 3.37 14.02 -9.53
N ASN A 167 2.82 13.46 -8.46
CA ASN A 167 1.72 14.05 -7.72
C ASN A 167 2.20 14.93 -6.56
N HIS A 168 3.52 15.03 -6.33
CA HIS A 168 4.18 15.90 -5.35
C HIS A 168 4.77 17.17 -5.96
N LYS A 169 4.51 17.48 -7.23
CA LYS A 169 5.06 18.68 -7.89
C LYS A 169 4.58 20.01 -7.31
N ASP A 170 3.67 20.00 -6.34
CA ASP A 170 3.23 21.18 -5.60
C ASP A 170 3.88 21.34 -4.21
N THR A 171 4.85 20.50 -3.83
CA THR A 171 5.58 20.64 -2.55
C THR A 171 7.08 20.88 -2.78
N PRO A 172 7.64 22.05 -2.38
CA PRO A 172 9.03 22.37 -2.63
C PRO A 172 9.91 21.80 -1.51
N GLN A 173 10.54 20.65 -1.76
CA GLN A 173 11.80 20.16 -1.15
C GLN A 173 12.05 18.79 -1.78
N GLU A 174 13.06 18.58 -2.59
CA GLU A 174 14.43 18.34 -2.13
C GLU A 174 15.41 18.83 -3.22
N ARG A 175 16.22 19.84 -2.88
CA ARG A 175 17.52 20.06 -3.52
C ARG A 175 18.57 19.58 -2.52
N HIS A 176 19.24 18.48 -2.84
CA HIS A 176 20.56 18.16 -2.32
C HIS A 176 21.41 17.66 -3.48
#